data_AF-A0A382LFX4-F1
#
_entry.id   AF-A0A382LFX4-F1
#
_cell.length_a   1.000
_cell.length_b   1.000
_cell.length_c   1.000
_cell.angle_alpha   90.00
_cell.angle_beta   90.00
_cell.angle_gamma   90.00
#
_symmetry.space_group_name_H-M   'P 1'
#
loop_
_entity.id
_entity.type
_entity.pdbx_description
1 polymer ?
#
loop_
_entity_poly.entity_id
_entity_poly.type
_entity_poly.pdbx_seq_one_letter_code
_entity_poly.pdbx_strand_id
1 'polypeptide(L)' 'MQTDNTSGLTRKQIIELTGVSYYTLTHLRLTNQLPIIKHPRGSGDKTLYHPDAVIIILDYLANKKGGN' A
#
# COMPACT_ATOMS: atom_id res chain seq x y z
N MET A 1 4.20 -19.13 10.57
CA MET A 1 4.93 -17.89 10.88
C MET A 1 3.89 -16.78 10.99
N GLN A 2 3.56 -16.35 12.20
CA GLN A 2 2.51 -15.37 12.46
C GLN A 2 3.22 -14.07 12.82
N THR A 3 3.36 -13.16 11.86
CA THR A 3 3.92 -11.84 12.13
C THR A 3 2.82 -11.00 12.78
N ASP A 4 3.10 -10.51 13.98
CA ASP A 4 2.28 -9.54 14.69
C ASP A 4 2.18 -8.27 13.83
N ASN A 5 1.06 -8.13 13.13
CA ASN A 5 0.82 -7.14 12.07
C ASN A 5 0.05 -5.92 12.61
N THR A 6 0.29 -5.54 13.86
CA THR A 6 -0.45 -4.44 14.50
C THR A 6 0.17 -3.06 14.18
N SER A 7 1.31 -3.04 13.47
CA SER A 7 2.02 -1.82 13.10
C SER A 7 1.79 -1.49 11.63
N GLY A 8 1.00 -0.44 11.35
CA GLY A 8 0.73 -0.02 9.98
C GLY A 8 2.00 0.33 9.20
N LEU A 9 1.99 0.00 7.91
CA LEU A 9 3.12 0.21 7.01
C LEU A 9 3.13 1.63 6.44
N THR A 10 4.30 2.21 6.32
CA THR A 10 4.46 3.48 5.61
C THR A 10 4.47 3.27 4.10
N ARG A 11 4.19 4.34 3.36
CA ARG A 11 4.33 4.36 1.89
C ARG A 11 5.71 3.86 1.41
N LYS A 12 6.80 4.22 2.11
CA LYS A 12 8.15 3.79 1.74
C LYS A 12 8.30 2.27 1.85
N GLN A 13 7.85 1.69 2.96
CA GLN A 13 7.89 0.24 3.17
C GLN A 13 7.03 -0.52 2.16
N ILE A 14 5.84 -0.03 1.84
CA ILE A 14 4.99 -0.63 0.79
C ILE A 14 5.75 -0.70 -0.54
N ILE A 15 6.43 0.39 -0.93
CA ILE A 15 7.21 0.45 -2.16
C ILE A 15 8.40 -0.53 -2.11
N GLU A 16 9.13 -0.57 -1.00
CA GLU A 16 10.26 -1.50 -0.81
C GLU A 16 9.82 -2.98 -0.87
N LEU A 17 8.64 -3.30 -0.34
CA LEU A 17 8.11 -4.67 -0.31
C LEU A 17 7.52 -5.13 -1.65
N THR A 18 6.88 -4.22 -2.39
CA THR A 18 6.12 -4.57 -3.61
C THR A 18 6.83 -4.19 -4.91
N GLY A 19 7.82 -3.30 -4.85
CA GLY A 19 8.45 -2.71 -6.03
C GLY A 19 7.53 -1.78 -6.83
N VAL A 20 6.36 -1.43 -6.29
CA VAL A 20 5.37 -0.59 -6.98
C VAL A 20 5.87 0.85 -7.16
N SER A 21 5.52 1.49 -8.28
CA SER A 21 5.83 2.91 -8.46
C SER A 21 5.06 3.79 -7.48
N TYR A 22 5.66 4.92 -7.09
CA TYR A 22 5.01 5.93 -6.25
C TYR A 22 3.69 6.43 -6.85
N TYR A 23 3.64 6.56 -8.17
CA TYR A 23 2.46 6.98 -8.91
C TYR A 23 1.33 5.96 -8.76
N THR A 24 1.61 4.67 -8.98
CA THR A 24 0.63 3.59 -8.85
C THR A 24 0.12 3.50 -7.41
N LEU A 25 0.99 3.58 -6.41
CA LEU A 25 0.55 3.60 -5.01
C LEU A 25 -0.34 4.81 -4.70
N THR A 26 -0.04 5.97 -5.28
CA THR A 26 -0.89 7.18 -5.12
C THR A 26 -2.24 6.98 -5.78
N HIS A 27 -2.26 6.41 -6.98
CA HIS A 27 -3.50 6.11 -7.70
C HIS A 27 -4.39 5.16 -6.89
N LEU A 28 -3.87 4.01 -6.46
CA LEU A 28 -4.61 3.02 -5.67
C LEU A 28 -5.12 3.59 -4.33
N ARG A 29 -4.34 4.50 -3.72
CA ARG A 29 -4.78 5.24 -2.53
C ARG A 29 -5.95 6.17 -2.85
N LEU A 30 -5.86 6.95 -3.93
CA LEU A 30 -6.90 7.92 -4.31
C LEU A 30 -8.19 7.24 -4.79
N THR A 31 -8.09 6.04 -5.36
CA THR A 31 -9.25 5.21 -5.74
C THR A 31 -9.83 4.41 -4.57
N ASN A 32 -9.36 4.63 -3.33
CA ASN A 32 -9.76 3.90 -2.12
C ASN A 32 -9.60 2.36 -2.22
N GLN A 33 -8.66 1.89 -3.03
CA GLN A 33 -8.37 0.46 -3.20
C GLN A 33 -7.36 -0.07 -2.18
N LEU A 34 -6.78 0.80 -1.34
CA LEU A 34 -5.82 0.41 -0.31
C LEU A 34 -6.40 0.57 1.09
N PRO A 35 -6.35 -0.46 1.95
CA PRO A 35 -6.75 -0.35 3.34
C PRO A 35 -5.77 0.57 4.10
N ILE A 36 -6.30 1.64 4.68
CA ILE A 36 -5.55 2.64 5.44
C ILE A 36 -5.93 2.50 6.92
N ILE A 37 -4.93 2.33 7.78
CA ILE A 37 -5.12 2.30 9.24
C ILE A 37 -5.22 3.72 9.80
N LYS A 38 -4.37 4.62 9.29
CA LYS A 38 -4.31 6.01 9.75
C LYS A 38 -4.23 6.97 8.56
N HIS A 39 -5.29 7.76 8.41
CA HIS A 39 -5.27 8.92 7.53
C HIS A 39 -4.44 10.04 8.15
N PRO A 40 -3.67 10.79 7.34
CA PRO A 40 -2.97 11.96 7.84
C PRO A 40 -4.00 13.01 8.29
N ARG A 41 -3.93 13.47 9.54
CA ARG A 41 -4.82 14.50 10.09
C ARG A 41 -4.28 15.92 9.93
N GLY A 42 -3.05 16.08 9.44
CA GLY A 42 -2.42 17.37 9.15
C GLY A 42 -1.07 17.24 8.45
N SER A 43 -0.42 18.38 8.20
CA SER A 43 0.92 18.45 7.61
C SER A 43 1.95 17.85 8.57
N GLY A 44 2.37 16.61 8.30
CA GLY A 44 3.40 15.89 9.06
C GLY A 44 3.02 14.47 9.49
N ASP A 45 1.72 14.15 9.52
CA ASP A 45 1.28 12.78 9.81
C ASP A 45 1.57 11.85 8.62
N LYS A 46 2.23 10.72 8.90
CA LYS A 46 2.48 9.68 7.91
C LYS A 46 1.19 8.89 7.68
N THR A 47 0.83 8.66 6.43
CA THR A 47 -0.21 7.68 6.08
C THR A 47 0.29 6.29 6.43
N LEU A 48 -0.48 5.56 7.23
CA LEU A 48 -0.22 4.17 7.58
C LEU A 48 -1.21 3.27 6.86
N TYR A 49 -0.67 2.34 6.10
CA TYR A 49 -1.40 1.33 5.33
C TYR A 49 -1.49 0.05 6.14
N HIS A 50 -2.59 -0.68 5.97
CA HIS A 50 -2.68 -2.04 6.49
C HIS A 50 -1.71 -2.94 5.72
N PRO A 51 -1.08 -3.95 6.37
CA PRO A 51 -0.22 -4.90 5.68
C PRO A 51 -0.91 -5.60 4.49
N ASP A 52 -2.22 -5.80 4.54
CA ASP A 52 -3.01 -6.33 3.41
C ASP A 52 -2.90 -5.49 2.14
N ALA A 53 -2.58 -4.19 2.26
CA ALA A 53 -2.33 -3.34 1.10
C ALA A 53 -1.19 -3.89 0.23
N VAL A 54 -0.20 -4.56 0.82
CA VAL A 54 0.89 -5.23 0.08
C VAL A 54 0.33 -6.31 -0.83
N ILE A 55 -0.57 -7.15 -0.31
CA ILE A 55 -1.18 -8.26 -1.05
C ILE A 55 -2.01 -7.72 -2.22
N ILE A 56 -2.83 -6.70 -1.98
CA ILE A 56 -3.67 -6.05 -3.01
C ILE A 56 -2.79 -5.44 -4.12
N ILE A 57 -1.68 -4.81 -3.76
CA ILE A 57 -0.76 -4.21 -4.74
C ILE A 57 -0.06 -5.29 -5.57
N LEU A 58 0.40 -6.38 -4.95
CA LEU A 58 1.04 -7.48 -5.66
C LEU A 58 0.06 -8.14 -6.65
N ASP A 59 -1.19 -8.36 -6.23
CA ASP A 59 -2.25 -8.88 -7.09
C ASP A 59 -2.55 -7.93 -8.27
N TYR A 60 -2.67 -6.63 -8.00
CA TYR A 60 -2.85 -5.61 -9.03
C TYR A 60 -1.70 -5.62 -10.06
N LEU A 61 -0.44 -5.73 -9.60
CA LEU A 61 0.72 -5.79 -10.48
C LEU A 61 0.76 -7.08 -11.31
N ALA A 62 0.38 -8.22 -10.72
CA ALA A 62 0.26 -9.49 -11.43
C ALA A 62 -0.79 -9.42 -12.54
N ASN A 63 -1.98 -8.89 -12.24
CA ASN A 63 -3.05 -8.69 -13.22
C ASN A 63 -2.68 -7.71 -14.33
N LYS A 64 -2.01 -6.60 -13.98
CA LYS A 64 -1.56 -5.60 -14.97
C LYS A 64 -0.53 -6.18 -15.95
N LYS A 65 0.33 -7.10 -15.50
CA LYS A 65 1.34 -7.75 -16.36
C LYS A 65 0.75 -8.78 -17.31
N GLY A 66 -0.47 -9.27 -17.05
CA GLY A 66 -1.22 -10.19 -17.92
C GLY A 66 -2.10 -9.53 -18.99
N GLY A 67 -2.21 -8.19 -19.00
CA GLY A 67 -2.91 -7.45 -20.04
C GLY A 67 -2.04 -7.29 -21.28
N ASN A 68 -2.00 -8.32 -22.12
CA ASN A 68 -1.44 -8.29 -23.47
C ASN A 68 -2.55 -8.04 -24.50
#